data_AF-A0A0Q9WJW0-F1
#
_entry.id   AF-A0A0Q9WJW0-F1
#
_cell.length_a   1.000
_cell.length_b   1.000
_cell.length_c   1.000
_cell.angle_alpha   90.00
_cell.angle_beta   90.00
_cell.angle_gamma   90.00
#
_symmetry.space_group_name_H-M   'P 1'
#
loop_
_entity.id
_entity.type
_entity.pdbx_description
1 polymer ?
#
loop_
_entity_poly.entity_id
_entity_poly.type
_entity_poly.pdbx_seq_one_letter_code
_entity_poly.pdbx_strand_id
1 'polypeptide(L)'
;MDLYECGNQWLVPSITSDCLSVLTERARAMNLEELIELYEFAHNCDNKSLIQTITSLMMTHHFKQLLCERVLLLGSDIFIQYMTTVAKMRPEIERYRMIEKYLEINGFLKDINDKENREINELNQLDSNEDELINGTENMKIEPDTEKASVKNDKASSEIKGKLKADFVKSLLIAIDYTKMSVKEFYNGPGKSELLTYQSKYETLYKIVGKRSRAKPIMLDD
;
A
#
# COMPACT_ATOMS: atom_id res chain seq x y z
N MET A 1 -14.52 20.72 9.85
CA MET A 1 -14.72 19.56 10.77
C MET A 1 -14.34 19.94 12.20
N ASP A 2 -13.72 21.10 12.38
CA ASP A 2 -13.09 21.62 13.59
C ASP A 2 -14.05 21.70 14.79
N LEU A 3 -15.32 22.06 14.58
CA LEU A 3 -16.31 22.08 15.67
C LEU A 3 -16.58 20.67 16.24
N TYR A 4 -16.58 19.65 15.38
CA TYR A 4 -16.69 18.27 15.84
C TYR A 4 -15.46 17.88 16.65
N GLU A 5 -14.25 18.22 16.18
CA GLU A 5 -13.00 17.92 16.88
C GLU A 5 -12.96 18.57 18.26
N CYS A 6 -13.36 19.84 18.36
CA CYS A 6 -13.55 20.52 19.64
C CYS A 6 -14.58 19.78 20.50
N GLY A 7 -15.78 19.51 19.98
CA GLY A 7 -16.82 18.79 20.72
C GLY A 7 -16.33 17.43 21.24
N ASN A 8 -15.55 16.70 20.44
CA ASN A 8 -14.98 15.41 20.80
C ASN A 8 -13.86 15.54 21.84
N GLN A 9 -12.96 16.50 21.67
CA GLN A 9 -11.86 16.79 22.61
C GLN A 9 -12.38 17.18 24.00
N TRP A 10 -13.46 17.97 24.04
CA TRP A 10 -14.11 18.41 25.28
C TRP A 10 -15.21 17.45 25.76
N LEU A 11 -15.37 16.29 25.11
CA LEU A 11 -16.33 15.24 25.47
C LEU A 11 -17.77 15.76 25.59
N VAL A 12 -18.22 16.60 24.65
CA VAL A 12 -19.57 17.17 24.59
C VAL A 12 -20.39 16.43 23.53
N PRO A 13 -21.19 15.40 23.89
CA PRO A 13 -21.79 14.50 22.91
C PRO A 13 -22.90 15.14 22.07
N SER A 14 -23.58 16.16 22.61
CA SER A 14 -24.61 16.91 21.88
C SER A 14 -24.01 17.62 20.67
N ILE A 15 -22.89 18.32 20.86
CA ILE A 15 -22.19 19.03 19.77
C ILE A 15 -21.68 18.05 18.72
N THR A 16 -21.07 16.94 19.13
CA THR A 16 -20.55 15.94 18.18
C THR A 16 -21.68 15.30 17.38
N SER A 17 -22.81 14.96 18.03
CA SER A 17 -24.00 14.44 17.36
C SER A 17 -24.58 15.42 16.35
N ASP A 18 -24.75 16.69 16.73
CA ASP A 18 -25.28 17.72 15.84
C ASP A 18 -24.36 17.95 14.64
N CYS A 19 -23.04 17.99 14.86
CA CYS A 19 -22.05 18.10 13.80
C CYS A 19 -22.14 16.92 12.81
N LEU A 20 -22.25 15.69 13.31
CA LEU A 20 -22.37 14.50 12.46
C LEU A 20 -23.66 14.52 11.64
N SER A 21 -24.77 14.97 12.23
CA SER A 21 -26.05 15.13 11.51
C SER A 21 -25.91 16.14 10.36
N VAL A 22 -25.32 17.30 10.64
CA VAL A 22 -25.09 18.35 9.63
C VAL A 22 -24.14 17.87 8.53
N LEU A 23 -23.05 17.18 8.89
CA LEU A 23 -22.11 16.63 7.91
C LEU A 23 -22.77 15.58 7.01
N THR A 24 -23.60 14.71 7.59
CA THR A 24 -24.35 13.69 6.85
C THR A 24 -25.34 14.32 5.85
N GLU A 25 -26.01 15.39 6.25
CA GLU A 25 -26.92 16.12 5.37
C GLU A 25 -26.16 16.80 4.22
N ARG A 26 -25.05 17.48 4.54
CA ARG A 26 -24.21 18.17 3.55
C ARG A 26 -23.53 17.24 2.57
N ALA A 27 -23.19 16.01 2.98
CA ALA A 27 -22.55 15.03 2.11
C ALA A 27 -23.29 14.82 0.78
N ARG A 28 -24.62 14.96 0.77
CA ARG A 28 -25.44 14.79 -0.46
C ARG A 28 -25.16 15.84 -1.54
N ALA A 29 -24.62 17.00 -1.17
CA ALA A 29 -24.31 18.09 -2.08
C ALA A 29 -22.80 18.25 -2.34
N MET A 30 -21.96 17.46 -1.66
CA MET A 30 -20.51 17.52 -1.82
C MET A 30 -20.08 16.89 -3.14
N ASN A 31 -18.99 17.42 -3.70
CA ASN A 31 -18.31 16.80 -4.83
C ASN A 31 -17.48 15.58 -4.38
N LEU A 32 -16.91 14.83 -5.33
CA LEU A 32 -16.17 13.61 -5.02
C LEU A 32 -14.94 13.86 -4.13
N GLU A 33 -14.19 14.94 -4.35
CA GLU A 33 -12.99 15.22 -3.56
C GLU A 33 -13.34 15.56 -2.11
N GLU A 34 -14.37 16.38 -1.91
CA GLU A 34 -14.94 16.69 -0.60
C GLU A 34 -15.49 15.43 0.10
N LEU A 35 -16.12 14.51 -0.66
CA LEU A 35 -16.58 13.23 -0.12
C LEU A 35 -15.42 12.32 0.31
N ILE A 36 -14.29 12.34 -0.39
CA ILE A 36 -13.09 11.59 -0.01
C ILE A 36 -12.48 12.17 1.28
N GLU A 37 -12.47 13.50 1.42
CA GLU A 37 -12.05 14.17 2.66
C GLU A 37 -12.96 13.80 3.83
N LEU A 38 -14.27 13.84 3.59
CA LEU A 38 -15.25 13.45 4.60
C LEU A 38 -15.15 11.96 4.94
N TYR A 39 -14.79 11.10 3.98
CA TYR A 39 -14.54 9.68 4.20
C TYR A 39 -13.34 9.45 5.12
N GLU A 40 -12.23 10.14 4.87
CA GLU A 40 -11.04 10.10 5.73
C GLU A 40 -11.37 10.57 7.15
N PHE A 41 -12.07 11.70 7.27
CA PHE A 41 -12.54 12.19 8.55
C PHE A 41 -13.45 11.18 9.26
N ALA A 42 -14.39 10.54 8.56
CA ALA A 42 -15.32 9.59 9.14
C ALA A 42 -14.64 8.34 9.69
N HIS A 43 -13.54 7.90 9.06
CA HIS A 43 -12.69 6.83 9.59
C HIS A 43 -11.88 7.26 10.80
N ASN A 44 -11.31 8.47 10.78
CA ASN A 44 -10.54 9.00 11.91
C ASN A 44 -11.39 9.15 13.18
N CYS A 45 -12.71 9.32 13.05
CA CYS A 45 -13.64 9.35 14.17
C CYS A 45 -14.42 8.04 14.41
N ASP A 46 -14.05 6.94 13.75
CA ASP A 46 -14.71 5.61 13.81
C ASP A 46 -16.25 5.67 13.65
N ASN A 47 -16.74 6.58 12.80
CA ASN A 47 -18.17 6.74 12.57
C ASN A 47 -18.66 5.85 11.42
N LYS A 48 -19.02 4.61 11.76
CA LYS A 48 -19.47 3.60 10.78
C LYS A 48 -20.69 4.02 9.96
N SER A 49 -21.66 4.71 10.56
CA SER A 49 -22.85 5.19 9.85
C SER A 49 -22.50 6.24 8.79
N LEU A 50 -21.59 7.15 9.11
CA LEU A 50 -21.14 8.19 8.19
C LEU A 50 -20.30 7.58 7.06
N ILE A 51 -19.37 6.66 7.39
CA ILE A 51 -18.59 5.90 6.38
C ILE A 51 -19.53 5.19 5.39
N GLN A 52 -20.57 4.50 5.88
CA GLN A 52 -21.54 3.81 5.03
C GLN A 52 -22.31 4.79 4.14
N THR A 53 -22.74 5.92 4.69
CA THR A 53 -23.48 6.94 3.95
C THR A 53 -22.63 7.52 2.82
N ILE A 54 -21.39 7.91 3.12
CA ILE A 54 -20.45 8.48 2.14
C ILE A 54 -20.10 7.44 1.08
N THR A 55 -19.83 6.20 1.50
CA THR A 55 -19.59 5.10 0.56
C THR A 55 -20.76 4.93 -0.39
N SER A 56 -21.99 4.90 0.11
CA SER A 56 -23.18 4.82 -0.73
C SER A 56 -23.23 5.97 -1.74
N LEU A 57 -23.01 7.22 -1.30
CA LEU A 57 -23.04 8.40 -2.17
C LEU A 57 -21.96 8.36 -3.25
N MET A 58 -20.73 8.00 -2.89
CA MET A 58 -19.63 7.84 -3.84
C MET A 58 -19.97 6.78 -4.89
N MET A 59 -20.53 5.64 -4.46
CA MET A 59 -20.88 4.54 -5.36
C MET A 59 -22.08 4.85 -6.26
N THR A 60 -23.05 5.65 -5.80
CA THR A 60 -24.23 5.98 -6.61
C THR A 60 -23.98 7.13 -7.57
N HIS A 61 -23.26 8.17 -7.16
CA HIS A 61 -23.12 9.41 -7.94
C HIS A 61 -21.77 9.54 -8.64
N HIS A 62 -20.72 8.91 -8.12
CA HIS A 62 -19.34 9.14 -8.58
C HIS A 62 -18.60 7.87 -9.01
N PHE A 63 -19.32 6.76 -9.25
CA PHE A 63 -18.78 5.44 -9.59
C PHE A 63 -17.63 5.46 -10.63
N LYS A 64 -17.75 6.30 -11.66
CA LYS A 64 -16.77 6.36 -12.76
C LYS A 64 -15.45 7.02 -12.36
N GLN A 65 -15.44 7.84 -11.32
CA GLN A 65 -14.32 8.72 -10.94
C GLN A 65 -13.68 8.34 -9.60
N LEU A 66 -14.11 7.25 -8.96
CA LEU A 66 -13.63 6.81 -7.64
C LEU A 66 -12.09 6.68 -7.51
N LEU A 67 -11.37 6.50 -8.61
CA LEU A 67 -9.91 6.44 -8.62
C LEU A 67 -9.34 7.78 -9.12
N CYS A 68 -9.56 8.86 -8.39
CA CYS A 68 -9.04 10.20 -8.67
C CYS A 68 -7.77 10.52 -7.86
N GLU A 69 -7.14 11.66 -8.16
CA GLU A 69 -5.86 12.05 -7.52
C GLU A 69 -6.01 12.35 -6.02
N ARG A 70 -7.18 12.80 -5.56
CA ARG A 70 -7.41 13.06 -4.13
C ARG A 70 -7.18 11.81 -3.26
N VAL A 71 -7.46 10.62 -3.80
CA VAL A 71 -7.25 9.33 -3.13
C VAL A 71 -5.76 9.10 -2.81
N LEU A 72 -4.84 9.64 -3.62
CA LEU A 72 -3.40 9.49 -3.42
C LEU A 72 -2.88 10.23 -2.18
N LEU A 73 -3.67 11.17 -1.66
CA LEU A 73 -3.34 11.99 -0.50
C LEU A 73 -3.87 11.40 0.81
N LEU A 74 -4.57 10.27 0.77
CA LEU A 74 -5.09 9.62 1.97
C LEU A 74 -3.95 9.06 2.83
N GLY A 75 -4.15 9.10 4.15
CA GLY A 75 -3.31 8.36 5.10
C GLY A 75 -3.28 6.86 4.77
N SER A 76 -2.16 6.19 5.05
CA SER A 76 -1.89 4.80 4.61
C SER A 76 -2.97 3.79 5.02
N ASP A 77 -3.44 3.85 6.27
CA ASP A 77 -4.50 2.95 6.76
C ASP A 77 -5.83 3.21 6.05
N ILE A 78 -6.16 4.49 5.83
CA ILE A 78 -7.39 4.90 5.15
C ILE A 78 -7.32 4.54 3.67
N PHE A 79 -6.16 4.65 3.04
CA PHE A 79 -5.94 4.24 1.66
C PHE A 79 -6.18 2.75 1.46
N ILE A 80 -5.69 1.87 2.35
CA ILE A 80 -6.00 0.43 2.30
C ILE A 80 -7.52 0.20 2.39
N GLN A 81 -8.18 0.85 3.33
CA GLN A 81 -9.62 0.71 3.54
C GLN A 81 -10.40 1.21 2.32
N TYR A 82 -9.97 2.30 1.71
CA TYR A 82 -10.53 2.83 0.48
C TYR A 82 -10.36 1.83 -0.67
N MET A 83 -9.16 1.30 -0.88
CA MET A 83 -8.88 0.31 -1.94
C MET A 83 -9.71 -0.97 -1.77
N THR A 84 -9.93 -1.39 -0.52
CA THR A 84 -10.81 -2.53 -0.19
C THR A 84 -12.27 -2.21 -0.50
N THR A 85 -12.71 -0.99 -0.20
CA THR A 85 -14.09 -0.54 -0.45
C THR A 85 -14.40 -0.49 -1.95
N VAL A 86 -13.48 0.04 -2.77
CA VAL A 86 -13.67 0.14 -4.24
C VAL A 86 -13.35 -1.16 -4.99
N ALA A 87 -12.81 -2.18 -4.30
CA ALA A 87 -12.40 -3.46 -4.91
C ALA A 87 -13.51 -4.16 -5.71
N LYS A 88 -14.76 -4.02 -5.25
CA LYS A 88 -15.93 -4.63 -5.90
C LYS A 88 -16.39 -3.91 -7.15
N MET A 89 -15.88 -2.70 -7.38
CA MET A 89 -16.45 -1.74 -8.31
C MET A 89 -15.50 -1.36 -9.44
N ARG A 90 -14.18 -1.41 -9.19
CA ARG A 90 -13.16 -1.04 -10.18
C ARG A 90 -12.34 -2.25 -10.62
N PRO A 91 -12.02 -2.35 -11.93
CA PRO A 91 -11.14 -3.38 -12.46
C PRO A 91 -9.80 -3.44 -11.73
N GLU A 92 -9.27 -4.65 -11.58
CA GLU A 92 -8.00 -4.92 -10.92
C GLU A 92 -6.84 -4.08 -11.46
N ILE A 93 -6.78 -3.89 -12.77
CA ILE A 93 -5.70 -3.12 -13.42
C ILE A 93 -5.70 -1.64 -13.02
N GLU A 94 -6.86 -1.04 -12.83
CA GLU A 94 -6.96 0.36 -12.43
C GLU A 94 -6.62 0.52 -10.96
N ARG A 95 -7.09 -0.39 -10.10
CA ARG A 95 -6.74 -0.41 -8.67
C ARG A 95 -5.23 -0.59 -8.50
N TYR A 96 -4.64 -1.51 -9.27
CA TYR A 96 -3.20 -1.72 -9.28
C TYR A 96 -2.44 -0.44 -9.63
N ARG A 97 -2.83 0.27 -10.71
CA ARG A 97 -2.18 1.54 -11.10
C ARG A 97 -2.28 2.61 -10.01
N MET A 98 -3.42 2.67 -9.33
CA MET A 98 -3.60 3.61 -8.22
C MET A 98 -2.67 3.27 -7.05
N ILE A 99 -2.55 1.99 -6.70
CA ILE A 99 -1.64 1.49 -5.67
C ILE A 99 -0.19 1.79 -6.05
N GLU A 100 0.22 1.49 -7.28
CA GLU A 100 1.57 1.75 -7.78
C GLU A 100 1.93 3.25 -7.69
N LYS A 101 1.04 4.13 -8.16
CA LYS A 101 1.23 5.59 -8.05
C LYS A 101 1.27 6.07 -6.59
N TYR A 102 0.46 5.49 -5.71
CA TYR A 102 0.50 5.80 -4.27
C TYR A 102 1.85 5.42 -3.65
N LEU A 103 2.35 4.22 -3.96
CA LEU A 103 3.63 3.75 -3.46
C LEU A 103 4.81 4.57 -3.98
N GLU A 104 4.71 5.07 -5.21
CA GLU A 104 5.70 5.97 -5.82
C GLU A 104 5.76 7.32 -5.08
N ILE A 105 4.61 7.98 -4.93
CA ILE A 105 4.52 9.30 -4.29
C ILE A 105 5.00 9.27 -2.84
N ASN A 106 4.68 8.20 -2.12
CA ASN A 106 5.07 8.02 -0.72
C ASN A 106 6.47 7.42 -0.54
N GLY A 107 7.22 7.20 -1.63
CA GLY A 107 8.63 6.79 -1.59
C GLY A 107 8.87 5.32 -1.24
N PHE A 108 7.84 4.47 -1.23
CA PHE A 108 7.98 3.05 -0.90
C PHE A 108 8.74 2.25 -1.97
N LEU A 109 8.71 2.69 -3.24
CA LEU A 109 9.37 1.98 -4.34
C LEU A 109 10.91 2.01 -4.27
N LYS A 110 11.49 3.13 -3.81
CA LYS A 110 12.95 3.27 -3.67
C LYS A 110 13.51 2.30 -2.62
N ASP A 111 12.77 2.12 -1.52
CA ASP A 111 13.15 1.24 -0.41
C ASP A 111 13.15 -0.26 -0.79
N ILE A 112 12.34 -0.67 -1.78
CA ILE A 112 12.26 -2.07 -2.23
C ILE A 112 13.48 -2.45 -3.08
N ASN A 113 13.86 -1.57 -4.01
CA ASN A 113 14.97 -1.80 -4.94
C ASN A 113 16.33 -1.83 -4.19
N ASP A 114 16.50 -1.00 -3.16
CA ASP A 114 17.68 -1.01 -2.31
C ASP A 114 17.85 -2.30 -1.48
N LYS A 115 16.75 -3.03 -1.24
CA LYS A 115 16.77 -4.27 -0.45
C LYS A 115 17.05 -5.50 -1.31
N GLU A 116 16.44 -5.63 -2.48
CA GLU A 116 16.75 -6.72 -3.43
C GLU A 116 18.21 -6.66 -3.90
N ASN A 117 18.76 -5.47 -4.14
CA ASN A 117 20.17 -5.31 -4.53
C ASN A 117 21.16 -5.72 -3.41
N ARG A 118 20.74 -5.67 -2.14
CA ARG A 118 21.56 -6.15 -1.01
C ARG A 118 21.52 -7.67 -0.90
N GLU A 119 20.34 -8.28 -1.05
CA GLU A 119 20.17 -9.74 -0.99
C GLU A 119 20.88 -10.46 -2.16
N ILE A 120 20.90 -9.87 -3.37
CA ILE A 120 21.63 -10.40 -4.52
C ILE A 120 23.15 -10.31 -4.33
N ASN A 121 23.65 -9.24 -3.70
CA ASN A 121 25.08 -9.07 -3.46
C ASN A 121 25.63 -10.00 -2.36
N GLU A 122 24.79 -10.42 -1.39
CA GLU A 122 25.19 -11.40 -0.38
C GLU A 122 25.29 -12.83 -0.94
N LEU A 123 24.45 -13.20 -1.91
CA LEU A 123 24.54 -14.49 -2.61
C LEU A 123 25.76 -14.60 -3.52
N ASN A 124 26.23 -13.50 -4.11
CA ASN A 124 27.41 -13.48 -4.97
C ASN A 124 28.76 -13.49 -4.22
N GLN A 125 28.76 -13.33 -2.88
CA GLN A 125 29.99 -13.39 -2.07
C GLN A 125 30.29 -14.79 -1.48
N LEU A 126 29.40 -15.77 -1.68
CA LEU A 126 29.60 -17.14 -1.19
C LEU A 126 30.28 -18.08 -2.21
N ASP A 127 30.50 -17.62 -3.45
CA ASP A 127 31.01 -18.47 -4.56
C ASP A 127 32.39 -18.04 -5.06
N SER A 128 33.15 -17.28 -4.27
CA SER A 128 34.50 -16.86 -4.63
C SER A 128 35.36 -16.69 -3.40
N ASN A 129 35.85 -17.81 -2.83
CA ASN A 129 37.05 -17.84 -1.99
C ASN A 129 37.57 -19.29 -1.91
N GLU A 130 38.14 -19.80 -3.01
CA GLU A 130 39.23 -20.77 -2.93
C GLU A 130 40.55 -19.97 -2.95
N ASP A 131 41.38 -20.25 -1.93
CA ASP A 131 42.82 -20.07 -1.83
C ASP A 131 43.46 -18.69 -2.15
N GLU A 132 43.95 -18.00 -1.12
CA GLU A 132 45.39 -18.08 -0.80
C GLU A 132 45.75 -17.38 0.53
N LEU A 133 46.81 -17.92 1.11
CA LEU A 133 47.36 -17.75 2.45
C LEU A 133 48.52 -16.73 2.42
N ILE A 134 48.78 -16.11 3.59
CA ILE A 134 50.11 -15.75 4.14
C ILE A 134 50.63 -14.29 4.06
N ASN A 135 50.98 -13.82 5.28
CA ASN A 135 51.89 -12.76 5.74
C ASN A 135 51.50 -11.28 5.55
N GLY A 136 51.59 -10.39 6.55
CA GLY A 136 52.15 -10.46 7.89
C GLY A 136 52.72 -9.09 8.30
N THR A 137 52.67 -8.81 9.60
CA THR A 137 53.52 -7.89 10.39
C THR A 137 52.84 -6.66 11.02
N GLU A 138 53.11 -6.60 12.33
CA GLU A 138 52.63 -5.78 13.44
C GLU A 138 53.01 -4.29 13.34
N ASN A 139 52.23 -3.42 14.00
CA ASN A 139 52.79 -2.63 15.10
C ASN A 139 51.73 -1.95 15.99
N MET A 140 52.09 -1.90 17.26
CA MET A 140 51.33 -1.66 18.48
C MET A 140 51.57 -0.23 19.01
N LYS A 141 50.53 0.46 19.55
CA LYS A 141 50.67 1.44 20.65
C LYS A 141 49.32 1.98 21.20
N ILE A 142 48.90 1.35 22.31
CA ILE A 142 48.48 1.88 23.63
C ILE A 142 47.82 3.29 23.72
N GLU A 143 46.52 3.25 24.03
CA GLU A 143 45.64 4.00 24.97
C GLU A 143 46.21 5.12 25.92
N PRO A 144 45.38 6.08 26.42
CA PRO A 144 44.30 5.78 27.38
C PRO A 144 42.98 6.60 27.33
N ASP A 145 41.93 5.92 27.80
CA ASP A 145 40.69 6.32 28.50
C ASP A 145 40.16 7.76 28.42
N THR A 146 38.91 7.87 27.97
CA THR A 146 37.87 8.51 28.78
C THR A 146 36.50 7.89 28.51
N GLU A 147 35.88 7.36 29.56
CA GLU A 147 34.53 6.81 29.59
C GLU A 147 33.45 7.82 29.12
N LYS A 148 32.57 7.38 28.23
CA LYS A 148 31.11 7.59 28.35
C LYS A 148 30.36 6.61 27.46
N ALA A 149 29.87 5.56 28.09
CA ALA A 149 28.86 4.68 27.52
C ALA A 149 27.56 5.46 27.26
N SER A 150 27.03 5.36 26.05
CA SER A 150 25.58 5.31 25.83
C SER A 150 25.25 4.65 24.48
N VAL A 151 25.08 3.33 24.57
CA VAL A 151 24.01 2.52 23.97
C VAL A 151 23.69 2.71 22.48
N LYS A 152 24.22 1.76 21.70
CA LYS A 152 23.70 1.25 20.42
C LYS A 152 22.17 1.05 20.49
N ASN A 153 21.37 1.82 19.76
CA ASN A 153 19.93 1.52 19.59
C ASN A 153 19.30 2.01 18.26
N ASP A 154 20.09 2.28 17.22
CA ASP A 154 19.54 2.78 15.94
C ASP A 154 19.14 1.68 14.94
N LYS A 155 19.64 0.45 15.07
CA LYS A 155 19.30 -0.65 14.14
C LYS A 155 17.90 -1.22 14.35
N ALA A 156 17.47 -1.41 15.59
CA ALA A 156 16.16 -2.01 15.90
C ALA A 156 14.98 -1.11 15.50
N SER A 157 15.10 0.21 15.69
CA SER A 157 14.06 1.19 15.28
C SER A 157 13.93 1.29 13.75
N SER A 158 15.05 1.19 13.03
CA SER A 158 15.07 1.17 11.56
C SER A 158 14.49 -0.12 10.98
N GLU A 159 14.83 -1.28 11.55
CA GLU A 159 14.30 -2.58 11.13
C GLU A 159 12.79 -2.70 11.36
N ILE A 160 12.28 -2.21 12.51
CA ILE A 160 10.84 -2.21 12.80
C ILE A 160 10.08 -1.31 11.82
N LYS A 161 10.61 -0.11 11.51
CA LYS A 161 10.02 0.77 10.50
C LYS A 161 10.07 0.17 9.10
N GLY A 162 11.18 -0.47 8.72
CA GLY A 162 11.32 -1.14 7.42
C GLY A 162 10.36 -2.33 7.27
N LYS A 163 10.17 -3.12 8.33
CA LYS A 163 9.24 -4.25 8.34
C LYS A 163 7.78 -3.82 8.22
N LEU A 164 7.38 -2.79 8.96
CA LEU A 164 6.03 -2.21 8.87
C LEU A 164 5.71 -1.69 7.47
N LYS A 165 6.69 -1.05 6.80
CA LYS A 165 6.55 -0.62 5.40
C LYS A 165 6.39 -1.79 4.43
N ALA A 166 7.19 -2.85 4.58
CA ALA A 166 7.11 -4.02 3.72
C ALA A 166 5.77 -4.78 3.87
N ASP A 167 5.30 -4.93 5.11
CA ASP A 167 4.01 -5.55 5.41
C ASP A 167 2.85 -4.73 4.84
N PHE A 168 2.93 -3.39 4.93
CA PHE A 168 1.97 -2.48 4.30
C PHE A 168 1.91 -2.67 2.77
N VAL A 169 3.05 -2.60 2.08
CA VAL A 169 3.10 -2.81 0.61
C VAL A 169 2.53 -4.17 0.25
N LYS A 170 2.93 -5.23 0.97
CA LYS A 170 2.44 -6.58 0.74
C LYS A 170 0.92 -6.68 0.90
N SER A 171 0.34 -6.01 1.90
CA SER A 171 -1.11 -5.98 2.11
C SER A 171 -1.87 -5.37 0.94
N LEU A 172 -1.34 -4.29 0.34
CA LEU A 172 -1.93 -3.64 -0.84
C LEU A 172 -1.87 -4.55 -2.08
N LEU A 173 -0.74 -5.21 -2.30
CA LEU A 173 -0.55 -6.10 -3.45
C LEU A 173 -1.42 -7.36 -3.34
N ILE A 174 -1.61 -7.91 -2.13
CA ILE A 174 -2.51 -9.04 -1.89
C ILE A 174 -3.98 -8.68 -2.18
N ALA A 175 -4.37 -7.41 -2.04
CA ALA A 175 -5.74 -6.95 -2.32
C ALA A 175 -6.10 -6.93 -3.83
N ILE A 176 -5.14 -7.21 -4.71
CA ILE A 176 -5.32 -7.29 -6.16
C ILE A 176 -5.40 -8.75 -6.61
N ASP A 177 -6.51 -9.11 -7.27
CA ASP A 177 -6.65 -10.40 -7.94
C ASP A 177 -6.15 -10.29 -9.39
N TYR A 178 -4.85 -10.41 -9.57
CA TYR A 178 -4.21 -10.37 -10.88
C TYR A 178 -4.78 -11.37 -11.90
N THR A 179 -5.42 -12.45 -11.44
CA THR A 179 -5.96 -13.47 -12.35
C THR A 179 -7.20 -13.01 -13.12
N LYS A 180 -7.84 -11.92 -12.69
CA LYS A 180 -8.95 -11.28 -13.43
C LYS A 180 -8.46 -10.31 -14.51
N MET A 181 -7.16 -9.99 -14.54
CA MET A 181 -6.59 -9.17 -15.61
C MET A 181 -6.41 -10.01 -16.88
N SER A 182 -6.41 -9.34 -18.04
CA SER A 182 -5.93 -9.95 -19.26
C SER A 182 -4.41 -10.09 -19.28
N VAL A 183 -3.90 -11.00 -20.11
CA VAL A 183 -2.45 -11.15 -20.34
C VAL A 183 -1.82 -9.81 -20.75
N LYS A 184 -2.50 -9.05 -21.62
CA LYS A 184 -2.03 -7.74 -22.09
C LYS A 184 -2.02 -6.70 -20.96
N GLU A 185 -3.06 -6.65 -20.14
CA GLU A 185 -3.12 -5.73 -18.99
C GLU A 185 -2.07 -6.07 -17.95
N PHE A 186 -1.94 -7.36 -17.59
CA PHE A 186 -0.94 -7.81 -16.65
C PHE A 186 0.47 -7.50 -17.17
N TYR A 187 0.79 -7.88 -18.40
CA TYR A 187 2.11 -7.63 -18.99
C TYR A 187 2.46 -6.14 -19.05
N ASN A 188 1.51 -5.27 -19.39
CA ASN A 188 1.76 -3.82 -19.50
C ASN A 188 1.68 -3.06 -18.18
N GLY A 189 1.12 -3.65 -17.12
CA GLY A 189 1.12 -3.08 -15.77
C GLY A 189 2.01 -3.90 -14.84
N PRO A 190 1.44 -4.77 -13.97
CA PRO A 190 2.21 -5.51 -12.97
C PRO A 190 3.43 -6.29 -13.49
N GLY A 191 3.38 -6.79 -14.73
CA GLY A 191 4.48 -7.52 -15.36
C GLY A 191 5.75 -6.69 -15.56
N LYS A 192 5.61 -5.38 -15.76
CA LYS A 192 6.74 -4.43 -15.91
C LYS A 192 7.19 -3.79 -14.61
N SER A 193 6.38 -3.90 -13.55
CA SER A 193 6.65 -3.25 -12.27
C SER A 193 7.71 -3.97 -11.45
N GLU A 194 8.45 -3.24 -10.63
CA GLU A 194 9.39 -3.77 -9.64
C GLU A 194 8.68 -4.30 -8.38
N LEU A 195 7.37 -4.06 -8.24
CA LEU A 195 6.58 -4.48 -7.07
C LEU A 195 6.34 -5.99 -6.97
N LEU A 196 6.60 -6.75 -8.04
CA LEU A 196 6.41 -8.19 -8.09
C LEU A 196 7.70 -8.91 -8.49
N THR A 197 8.00 -10.00 -7.79
CA THR A 197 9.12 -10.87 -8.13
C THR A 197 8.91 -11.56 -9.49
N TYR A 198 10.00 -11.90 -10.18
CA TYR A 198 9.94 -12.63 -11.46
C TYR A 198 9.13 -13.93 -11.36
N GLN A 199 9.31 -14.68 -10.26
CA GLN A 199 8.54 -15.89 -10.00
C GLN A 199 7.03 -15.59 -9.92
N SER A 200 6.64 -14.58 -9.12
CA SER A 200 5.23 -14.19 -8.96
C SER A 200 4.61 -13.75 -10.29
N LYS A 201 5.37 -13.03 -11.12
CA LYS A 201 4.95 -12.61 -12.47
C LYS A 201 4.68 -13.82 -13.37
N TYR A 202 5.60 -14.78 -13.40
CA TYR A 202 5.47 -15.98 -14.23
C TYR A 202 4.30 -16.86 -13.79
N GLU A 203 4.19 -17.15 -12.50
CA GLU A 203 3.08 -17.94 -11.94
C GLU A 203 1.72 -17.31 -12.23
N THR A 204 1.64 -15.98 -12.11
CA THR A 204 0.40 -15.25 -12.37
C THR A 204 0.02 -15.29 -13.84
N LEU A 205 0.98 -15.09 -14.75
CA LEU A 205 0.74 -15.23 -16.19
C LEU A 205 0.24 -16.64 -16.54
N TYR A 206 0.86 -17.68 -15.98
CA TYR A 206 0.43 -19.05 -16.19
C TYR A 206 -1.01 -19.27 -15.69
N LYS A 207 -1.36 -18.75 -14.51
CA LYS A 207 -2.74 -18.81 -13.95
C LYS A 207 -3.75 -18.08 -14.84
N ILE A 208 -3.41 -16.90 -15.38
CA ILE A 208 -4.28 -16.14 -16.30
C ILE A 208 -4.56 -16.96 -17.57
N VAL A 209 -3.52 -17.52 -18.19
CA VAL A 209 -3.65 -18.33 -19.41
C VAL A 209 -4.43 -19.62 -19.14
N GLY A 210 -4.08 -20.35 -18.07
CA GLY A 210 -4.70 -21.62 -17.71
C GLY A 210 -6.20 -21.52 -17.41
N LYS A 211 -6.67 -20.43 -16.78
CA LYS A 211 -8.11 -20.18 -16.57
C LYS A 211 -8.86 -20.00 -17.89
N ARG A 212 -8.26 -19.34 -18.89
CA ARG A 212 -8.88 -19.09 -20.19
C ARG A 212 -9.03 -20.36 -21.03
N SER A 213 -8.05 -21.27 -20.96
CA SER A 213 -8.11 -22.55 -21.65
C SER A 213 -9.20 -23.48 -21.11
N ARG A 214 -9.56 -23.35 -19.82
CA ARG A 214 -10.63 -24.12 -19.18
C ARG A 214 -12.03 -23.52 -19.35
N ALA A 215 -12.14 -22.25 -19.71
CA ALA A 215 -13.41 -21.53 -19.87
C ALA A 215 -14.06 -21.67 -21.27
N LYS A 216 -13.49 -22.48 -22.17
CA LYS A 216 -14.14 -22.91 -23.43
C LYS A 216 -14.49 -24.40 -23.34
N PRO A 217 -15.78 -24.74 -23.10
CA PRO A 217 -16.66 -25.31 -24.14
C PRO A 217 -18.11 -24.75 -23.98
N ILE A 218 -19.04 -24.63 -24.94
CA ILE A 218 -19.54 -25.47 -26.05
C ILE A 218 -20.18 -24.48 -27.05
N MET A 219 -19.79 -24.52 -28.32
CA MET A 219 -20.70 -24.12 -29.41
C MET A 219 -21.24 -25.43 -29.99
N LEU A 220 -22.52 -25.70 -29.76
CA LEU A 220 -23.30 -26.59 -30.61
C LEU A 220 -24.05 -25.65 -31.54
N ASP A 221 -23.50 -25.52 -32.74
CA ASP A 221 -24.29 -25.15 -33.91
C ASP A 221 -25.21 -26.33 -34.22
N ASP A 222 -26.51 -26.07 -34.27
CA ASP A 222 -27.50 -26.69 -35.16
C ASP A 222 -28.67 -25.71 -35.34
#